data_AF-A0A087G5M5-F1
#
_entry.id   AF-A0A087G5M5-F1
#
_cell.length_a   1.000
_cell.length_b   1.000
_cell.length_c   1.000
_cell.angle_alpha   90.00
_cell.angle_beta   90.00
_cell.angle_gamma   90.00
#
_symmetry.space_group_name_H-M   'P 1'
#
loop_
_entity.id
_entity.type
_entity.pdbx_description
1 polymer ?
#
loop_
_entity_poly.entity_id
_entity_poly.type
_entity_poly.pdbx_seq_one_letter_code
_entity_poly.pdbx_strand_id
1 'polypeptide(L)'
;MCYAWQAGTVGCVAVDSAGNLASATSTGGYVNKMVGRIGDTPVIGAGTYANHFCAVSATGKGEEIIRGTVARGVAALMEFKGLSLTEAAAYAVDQSGPRGTCGLVAVSANGEVTMPFNTTGMFRACATEDGYTEIPIWSKK
;
A
#
# COMPACT_ATOMS: atom_id res chain seq x y z
N MET A 1 1.11 -23.80 -12.56
CA MET A 1 1.76 -23.03 -13.64
C MET A 1 2.13 -21.66 -13.07
N CYS A 2 3.42 -21.43 -12.79
CA CYS A 2 3.91 -20.25 -12.09
C CYS A 2 4.21 -19.11 -13.08
N TYR A 3 3.20 -18.31 -13.43
CA TYR A 3 3.45 -16.98 -13.99
C TYR A 3 3.53 -15.99 -12.83
N ALA A 4 4.70 -15.89 -12.20
CA ALA A 4 4.98 -14.80 -11.28
C ALA A 4 5.33 -13.56 -12.12
N TRP A 5 4.31 -12.78 -12.47
CA TRP A 5 4.51 -11.48 -13.13
C TRP A 5 5.35 -10.59 -12.22
N GLN A 6 6.59 -10.30 -12.62
CA GLN A 6 7.43 -9.34 -11.90
C GLN A 6 6.86 -7.94 -12.11
N ALA A 7 6.37 -7.34 -11.03
CA ALA A 7 5.89 -5.97 -10.98
C ALA A 7 6.95 -5.12 -10.26
N GLY A 8 7.50 -4.14 -10.96
CA GLY A 8 8.38 -3.13 -10.38
C GLY A 8 7.58 -1.88 -10.06
N THR A 9 7.02 -1.82 -8.85
CA THR A 9 6.33 -0.63 -8.34
C THR A 9 7.07 -0.11 -7.12
N VAL A 10 7.25 1.21 -7.07
CA VAL A 10 7.80 1.93 -5.92
C VAL A 10 6.76 2.91 -5.41
N GLY A 11 6.83 3.25 -4.14
CA GLY A 11 6.00 4.30 -3.59
C GLY A 11 6.47 4.77 -2.23
N CYS A 12 5.97 5.91 -1.83
CA CYS A 12 6.31 6.60 -0.61
C CYS A 12 5.05 7.23 -0.01
N VAL A 13 4.96 7.17 1.31
CA VAL A 13 3.95 7.86 2.09
C VAL A 13 4.67 8.64 3.19
N ALA A 14 4.18 9.82 3.51
CA ALA A 14 4.77 10.67 4.53
C ALA A 14 3.69 11.45 5.29
N VAL A 15 4.01 11.76 6.54
CA VAL A 15 3.26 12.65 7.40
C VAL A 15 4.24 13.64 8.04
N ASP A 16 3.88 14.91 8.09
CA ASP A 16 4.68 15.94 8.78
C ASP A 16 4.17 16.20 10.21
N SER A 17 4.87 17.05 10.96
CA SER A 17 4.52 17.40 12.34
C SER A 17 3.20 18.20 12.47
N ALA A 18 2.67 18.73 11.37
CA ALA A 18 1.36 19.37 11.32
C ALA A 18 0.24 18.37 10.95
N GLY A 19 0.57 17.09 10.75
CA GLY A 19 -0.37 16.05 10.34
C GLY A 19 -0.74 16.09 8.85
N ASN A 20 0.00 16.83 8.02
CA ASN A 20 -0.22 16.84 6.58
C ASN A 20 0.26 15.52 5.98
N LEU A 21 -0.60 14.90 5.18
CA LEU A 21 -0.40 13.57 4.62
C LEU A 21 -0.18 13.63 3.11
N ALA A 22 0.81 12.87 2.62
CA ALA A 22 1.09 12.74 1.19
C ALA A 22 1.40 11.30 0.82
N SER A 23 0.99 10.90 -0.40
CA SER A 23 1.30 9.60 -0.99
C SER A 23 1.70 9.77 -2.45
N ALA A 24 2.69 9.01 -2.89
CA ALA A 24 3.10 8.93 -4.29
C ALA A 24 3.50 7.50 -4.64
N THR A 25 3.04 7.01 -5.80
CA THR A 25 3.33 5.66 -6.29
C THR A 25 3.69 5.73 -7.78
N SER A 26 4.69 4.97 -8.20
CA SER A 26 5.18 4.93 -9.59
C SER A 26 5.54 3.50 -9.99
N THR A 27 5.31 3.16 -11.27
CA THR A 27 5.51 1.78 -11.77
C THR A 27 5.82 1.75 -13.27
N GLY A 28 6.58 0.75 -13.68
CA GLY A 28 6.65 0.33 -15.09
C GLY A 28 5.44 -0.52 -15.52
N GLY A 29 4.65 -1.00 -14.56
CA GLY A 29 3.62 -2.02 -14.74
C GLY A 29 4.21 -3.43 -14.73
N TYR A 30 3.50 -4.40 -15.31
CA TYR A 30 4.01 -5.77 -15.43
C TYR A 30 4.93 -5.93 -16.64
N VAL A 31 5.87 -6.86 -16.48
CA VAL A 31 6.56 -7.49 -17.61
C VAL A 31 5.53 -8.07 -18.59
N ASN A 32 5.74 -7.83 -19.89
CA ASN A 32 4.89 -8.34 -20.98
C ASN A 32 3.40 -7.97 -20.85
N LYS A 33 3.09 -6.81 -20.26
CA LYS A 33 1.74 -6.24 -20.33
C LYS A 33 1.36 -5.92 -21.79
N MET A 34 0.07 -6.03 -22.11
CA MET A 34 -0.45 -5.49 -23.37
C MET A 34 -0.20 -3.98 -23.44
N VAL A 35 0.14 -3.48 -24.62
CA VAL A 35 0.26 -2.03 -24.85
C VAL A 35 -1.07 -1.36 -24.51
N GLY A 36 -1.01 -0.29 -23.72
CA GLY A 36 -2.19 0.40 -23.21
C GLY A 36 -2.80 -0.18 -21.94
N ARG A 37 -2.32 -1.31 -21.39
CA ARG A 37 -2.79 -1.80 -20.09
C ARG A 37 -2.37 -0.85 -18.98
N ILE A 38 -3.34 -0.40 -18.19
CA ILE A 38 -3.16 0.44 -17.00
C ILE A 38 -3.40 -0.40 -15.75
N GLY A 39 -2.50 -0.29 -14.77
CA GLY A 39 -2.62 -0.93 -13.45
C GLY A 39 -3.17 0.01 -12.39
N ASP A 40 -3.06 -0.38 -11.12
CA ASP A 40 -3.56 0.34 -9.96
C ASP A 40 -2.80 1.63 -9.64
N THR A 41 -1.49 1.64 -9.89
CA THR A 41 -0.58 2.71 -9.46
C THR A 41 -1.04 4.13 -9.82
N PRO A 42 -1.47 4.44 -11.08
CA PRO A 42 -1.96 5.77 -11.43
C PRO A 42 -3.43 6.02 -11.10
N VAL A 43 -4.15 5.03 -10.56
CA VAL A 43 -5.59 5.13 -10.27
C VAL A 43 -5.78 5.56 -8.81
N ILE A 44 -6.32 6.76 -8.62
CA ILE A 44 -6.59 7.33 -7.29
C ILE A 44 -7.58 6.44 -6.53
N GLY A 45 -7.23 6.09 -5.29
CA GLY A 45 -8.01 5.20 -4.43
C GLY A 45 -7.74 3.72 -4.67
N ALA A 46 -7.05 3.33 -5.74
CA ALA A 46 -6.57 1.96 -5.93
C ALA A 46 -5.13 1.83 -5.41
N GLY A 47 -4.15 2.32 -6.17
CA GLY A 47 -2.73 2.23 -5.82
C GLY A 47 -2.24 3.39 -4.95
N THR A 48 -2.85 4.57 -5.09
CA THR A 48 -2.40 5.80 -4.41
C THR A 48 -3.58 6.52 -3.79
N TYR A 49 -3.49 6.86 -2.50
CA TYR A 49 -4.49 7.68 -1.84
C TYR A 49 -3.89 8.43 -0.65
N ALA A 50 -4.35 9.66 -0.42
CA ALA A 50 -4.08 10.40 0.80
C ALA A 50 -5.29 11.28 1.15
N ASN A 51 -5.64 11.32 2.43
CA ASN A 51 -6.61 12.26 2.98
C ASN A 51 -6.16 12.69 4.38
N HIS A 52 -7.03 13.31 5.17
CA HIS A 52 -6.70 13.76 6.52
C HIS A 52 -6.61 12.64 7.59
N PHE A 53 -6.91 11.38 7.25
CA PHE A 53 -6.78 10.25 8.16
C PHE A 53 -5.48 9.48 7.91
N CYS A 54 -5.19 9.16 6.64
CA CYS A 54 -4.01 8.40 6.26
C CYS A 54 -3.54 8.67 4.82
N ALA A 55 -2.27 8.34 4.57
CA ALA A 55 -1.67 8.22 3.25
C ALA A 55 -1.32 6.76 2.99
N VAL A 56 -1.58 6.28 1.77
CA VAL A 56 -1.44 4.87 1.38
C VAL A 56 -0.82 4.77 -0.02
N SER A 57 0.16 3.89 -0.17
CA SER A 57 0.76 3.49 -1.44
C SER A 57 0.76 1.97 -1.52
N ALA A 58 0.07 1.40 -2.51
CA ALA A 58 -0.05 -0.04 -2.71
C ALA A 58 0.84 -0.54 -3.87
N THR A 59 1.15 -1.83 -3.83
CA THR A 59 1.93 -2.55 -4.84
C THR A 59 1.44 -3.99 -4.94
N GLY A 60 1.54 -4.58 -6.13
CA GLY A 60 1.18 -5.97 -6.37
C GLY A 60 0.34 -6.14 -7.63
N LYS A 61 -0.74 -6.92 -7.52
CA LYS A 61 -1.57 -7.25 -8.66
C LYS A 61 -2.60 -6.15 -8.95
N GLY A 62 -2.31 -5.28 -9.92
CA GLY A 62 -3.09 -4.08 -10.17
C GLY A 62 -4.59 -4.30 -10.41
N GLU A 63 -5.02 -5.35 -11.11
CA GLU A 63 -6.45 -5.64 -11.32
C GLU A 63 -7.20 -5.89 -10.00
N GLU A 64 -6.55 -6.59 -9.07
CA GLU A 64 -7.10 -6.91 -7.76
C GLU A 64 -7.11 -5.67 -6.85
N ILE A 65 -6.04 -4.87 -6.89
CA ILE A 65 -5.92 -3.61 -6.16
C ILE A 65 -6.97 -2.59 -6.64
N ILE A 66 -7.23 -2.50 -7.96
CA ILE A 66 -8.29 -1.68 -8.54
C ILE A 66 -9.66 -2.17 -8.08
N ARG A 67 -9.92 -3.48 -8.22
CA ARG A 67 -11.23 -4.07 -7.86
C ARG A 67 -11.58 -3.84 -6.39
N GLY A 68 -10.59 -3.97 -5.50
CA GLY A 68 -10.77 -3.75 -4.07
C GLY A 68 -10.68 -2.29 -3.63
N THR A 69 -10.31 -1.36 -4.52
CA THR A 69 -10.02 0.04 -4.18
C THR A 69 -9.11 0.16 -2.94
N VAL A 70 -8.03 -0.63 -2.91
CA VAL A 70 -7.28 -0.95 -1.67
C VAL A 70 -6.86 0.31 -0.91
N ALA A 71 -6.23 1.29 -1.57
CA ALA A 71 -5.75 2.49 -0.90
C ALA A 71 -6.88 3.33 -0.29
N ARG A 72 -8.01 3.51 -1.00
CA ARG A 72 -9.20 4.20 -0.45
C ARG A 72 -9.88 3.38 0.64
N GLY A 73 -9.85 2.06 0.51
CA GLY A 73 -10.44 1.10 1.44
C GLY A 73 -9.87 1.24 2.85
N VAL A 74 -8.54 1.37 2.97
CA VAL A 74 -7.88 1.66 4.27
C VAL A 74 -8.47 2.91 4.91
N ALA A 75 -8.47 4.03 4.17
CA ALA A 75 -9.03 5.29 4.66
C ALA A 75 -10.53 5.17 5.01
N ALA A 76 -11.30 4.38 4.26
CA ALA A 76 -12.74 4.20 4.48
C ALA A 76 -13.02 3.40 5.75
N LEU A 77 -12.20 2.40 6.04
CA LEU A 77 -12.31 1.60 7.26
C LEU A 77 -11.96 2.42 8.49
N MET A 78 -10.92 3.26 8.41
CA MET A 78 -10.60 4.21 9.48
C MET A 78 -11.74 5.21 9.69
N GLU A 79 -12.22 5.83 8.61
CA GLU A 79 -13.23 6.89 8.64
C GLU A 79 -14.61 6.39 9.11
N PHE A 80 -15.10 5.29 8.54
CA PHE A 80 -16.49 4.85 8.74
C PHE A 80 -16.65 3.71 9.74
N LYS A 81 -15.58 2.96 10.05
CA LYS A 81 -15.62 1.90 11.07
C LYS A 81 -14.78 2.21 12.31
N GLY A 82 -14.02 3.32 12.31
CA GLY A 82 -13.18 3.69 13.44
C GLY A 82 -12.03 2.71 13.70
N LEU A 83 -11.62 1.92 12.71
CA LEU A 83 -10.51 0.99 12.87
C LEU A 83 -9.18 1.75 12.96
N SER A 84 -8.21 1.18 13.68
CA SER A 84 -6.84 1.69 13.68
C SER A 84 -6.20 1.52 12.29
N LEU A 85 -5.13 2.27 12.01
CA LEU A 85 -4.40 2.18 10.75
C LEU A 85 -3.96 0.73 10.46
N THR A 86 -3.41 0.05 11.47
CA THR A 86 -2.91 -1.32 11.35
C THR A 86 -4.02 -2.32 11.04
N GLU A 87 -5.16 -2.23 11.72
CA GLU A 87 -6.31 -3.12 11.48
C GLU A 87 -6.93 -2.87 10.10
N ALA A 88 -7.12 -1.60 9.73
CA ALA A 88 -7.68 -1.22 8.44
C ALA A 88 -6.79 -1.68 7.27
N ALA A 89 -5.47 -1.48 7.40
CA ALA A 89 -4.50 -1.87 6.37
C ALA A 89 -4.39 -3.39 6.24
N ALA A 90 -4.33 -4.12 7.36
CA ALA A 90 -4.33 -5.59 7.35
C ALA A 90 -5.60 -6.15 6.70
N TYR A 91 -6.78 -5.61 7.08
CA TYR A 91 -8.05 -6.01 6.48
C TYR A 91 -8.08 -5.75 4.97
N ALA A 92 -7.65 -4.57 4.52
CA ALA A 92 -7.63 -4.22 3.09
C ALA A 92 -6.70 -5.14 2.29
N VAL A 93 -5.52 -5.49 2.83
CA VAL A 93 -4.59 -6.44 2.20
C VAL A 93 -5.18 -7.85 2.14
N ASP A 94 -5.83 -8.32 3.20
CA ASP A 94 -6.44 -9.66 3.22
C ASP A 94 -7.65 -9.76 2.27
N GLN A 95 -8.42 -8.68 2.12
CA GLN A 95 -9.55 -8.62 1.19
C GLN A 95 -9.14 -8.28 -0.25
N SER A 96 -7.88 -7.90 -0.48
CA SER A 96 -7.39 -7.56 -1.83
C SER A 96 -7.37 -8.75 -2.79
N GLY A 97 -7.53 -9.99 -2.31
CA GLY A 97 -7.55 -11.18 -3.15
C GLY A 97 -6.78 -12.35 -2.52
N PRO A 98 -6.51 -13.43 -3.29
CA PRO A 98 -5.75 -14.58 -2.79
C PRO A 98 -4.35 -14.17 -2.29
N ARG A 99 -3.77 -14.96 -1.39
CA ARG A 99 -2.38 -14.77 -0.93
C ARG A 99 -1.42 -14.66 -2.13
N GLY A 100 -0.46 -13.75 -2.08
CA GLY A 100 0.47 -13.49 -3.20
C GLY A 100 0.03 -12.37 -4.13
N THR A 101 -0.79 -11.42 -3.65
CA THR A 101 -1.47 -10.45 -4.51
C THR A 101 -1.09 -9.00 -4.19
N CYS A 102 -1.06 -8.59 -2.93
CA CYS A 102 -0.94 -7.18 -2.56
C CYS A 102 -0.01 -6.96 -1.37
N GLY A 103 0.64 -5.81 -1.37
CA GLY A 103 1.20 -5.17 -0.19
C GLY A 103 1.02 -3.67 -0.27
N LEU A 104 1.13 -2.99 0.87
CA LEU A 104 1.04 -1.54 0.91
C LEU A 104 1.89 -0.97 2.05
N VAL A 105 2.23 0.30 1.92
CA VAL A 105 2.75 1.13 3.00
C VAL A 105 1.74 2.21 3.31
N ALA A 106 1.53 2.50 4.59
CA ALA A 106 0.61 3.54 5.02
C ALA A 106 1.09 4.26 6.28
N VAL A 107 0.73 5.53 6.38
CA VAL A 107 0.92 6.35 7.59
C VAL A 107 -0.37 7.05 7.97
N SER A 108 -0.61 7.24 9.27
CA SER A 108 -1.74 8.03 9.78
C SER A 108 -1.32 9.47 10.10
N ALA A 109 -2.30 10.36 10.25
CA ALA A 109 -2.05 11.75 10.65
C ALA A 109 -1.35 11.88 12.01
N ASN A 110 -1.38 10.83 12.84
CA ASN A 110 -0.77 10.79 14.16
C ASN A 110 0.67 10.23 14.14
N GLY A 111 1.25 9.95 12.97
CA GLY A 111 2.61 9.41 12.86
C GLY A 111 2.72 7.89 12.97
N GLU A 112 1.60 7.16 13.04
CA GLU A 112 1.64 5.69 13.01
C GLU A 112 2.06 5.21 11.62
N VAL A 113 2.86 4.15 11.55
CA VAL A 113 3.32 3.54 10.30
C VAL A 113 2.90 2.08 10.26
N THR A 114 2.42 1.61 9.10
CA THR A 114 2.17 0.18 8.87
C THR A 114 2.56 -0.23 7.46
N MET A 115 3.02 -1.48 7.29
CA MET A 115 3.47 -2.00 6.01
C MET A 115 3.04 -3.45 5.74
N PRO A 116 1.74 -3.78 5.78
CA PRO A 116 1.25 -5.13 5.57
C PRO A 116 1.38 -5.60 4.12
N PHE A 117 1.59 -6.89 3.95
CA PHE A 117 1.61 -7.55 2.65
C PHE A 117 1.21 -9.01 2.77
N ASN A 118 0.56 -9.55 1.75
CA ASN A 118 0.22 -10.97 1.65
C ASN A 118 1.07 -11.73 0.61
N THR A 119 2.07 -11.06 0.03
CA THR A 119 3.08 -11.65 -0.87
C THR A 119 4.16 -12.40 -0.10
N THR A 120 5.06 -13.10 -0.80
CA THR A 120 6.21 -13.77 -0.17
C THR A 120 7.13 -12.78 0.53
N GLY A 121 7.28 -11.58 -0.04
CA GLY A 121 8.06 -10.48 0.51
C GLY A 121 7.66 -9.15 -0.13
N MET A 122 8.10 -8.07 0.49
CA MET A 122 7.91 -6.70 0.02
C MET A 122 9.11 -5.86 0.45
N PHE A 123 9.87 -5.35 -0.52
CA PHE A 123 10.92 -4.36 -0.27
C PHE A 123 10.30 -3.11 0.33
N ARG A 124 10.71 -2.76 1.55
CA ARG A 124 10.13 -1.64 2.27
C ARG A 124 11.10 -1.12 3.31
N ALA A 125 10.89 0.13 3.70
CA ALA A 125 11.55 0.75 4.82
C ALA A 125 10.61 1.77 5.46
N CYS A 126 10.83 2.06 6.73
CA CYS A 126 10.23 3.22 7.36
C CYS A 126 11.18 3.85 8.38
N ALA A 127 10.89 5.10 8.71
CA ALA A 127 11.56 5.89 9.73
C ALA A 127 10.56 6.83 10.41
N THR A 128 10.82 7.16 11.66
CA THR A 128 10.04 8.12 12.47
C THR A 128 10.98 9.10 13.17
N GLU A 129 10.44 10.24 13.61
CA GLU A 129 11.21 11.32 14.24
C GLU A 129 11.85 10.90 15.58
N ASP A 130 11.22 9.97 16.31
CA ASP A 130 11.73 9.41 17.57
C ASP A 130 12.95 8.47 17.41
N GLY A 131 13.41 8.28 16.17
CA GLY A 131 14.61 7.52 15.83
C GLY A 131 14.35 6.05 15.49
N TYR A 132 13.10 5.60 15.44
CA TYR A 132 12.81 4.24 14.95
C TYR A 132 13.05 4.14 13.44
N THR A 133 13.70 3.05 13.01
CA THR A 133 13.96 2.73 11.61
C THR A 133 13.92 1.23 11.38
N GLU A 134 13.35 0.78 10.27
CA GLU A 134 13.45 -0.61 9.82
C GLU A 134 13.53 -0.73 8.30
N ILE A 135 14.27 -1.72 7.79
CA ILE A 135 14.43 -2.00 6.35
C ILE A 135 14.22 -3.50 6.06
N PRO A 136 13.02 -4.04 6.32
CA PRO A 136 12.73 -5.46 6.10
C PRO A 136 12.41 -5.78 4.63
N ILE A 137 12.70 -7.01 4.22
CA ILE A 137 12.25 -7.57 2.93
C ILE A 137 11.18 -8.64 3.17
N TRP A 138 11.45 -9.55 4.11
CA TRP A 138 10.60 -10.70 4.42
C TRP A 138 9.70 -10.42 5.63
N SER A 139 8.76 -11.33 5.88
CA SER A 139 7.97 -11.33 7.12
C SER A 139 8.89 -11.60 8.31
N LYS A 140 8.64 -10.95 9.45
CA LYS A 140 9.33 -11.29 10.71
C LYS A 140 8.88 -12.72 11.11
N LYS A 141 9.83 -13.56 11.53
CA LYS A 141 9.55 -14.93 12.00
C LYS A 141 8.78 -14.91 13.31
#